data_AF-A0ABD2WKG4-F1
#
_entry.id   AF-A0ABD2WKG4-F1
#
_cell.length_a   1.000
_cell.length_b   1.000
_cell.length_c   1.000
_cell.angle_alpha   90.00
_cell.angle_beta   90.00
_cell.angle_gamma   90.00
#
_symmetry.space_group_name_H-M   'P 1'
#
loop_
_entity.id
_entity.type
_entity.pdbx_description
1 polymer ?
#
loop_
_entity_poly.entity_id
_entity_poly.type
_entity_poly.pdbx_seq_one_letter_code
_entity_poly.pdbx_strand_id
1 'polypeptide(L)'
;MISDGVSLLDLCTSRPEKVFKLLNESNYKSVMNAELYKSNFKFMADIIDGHVTKGLIRGFFLTMSPEFLHRLTNLPDLCCINIVKYLKNEDLLSMCKSVICKA
;
A
#
# COMPACT_ATOMS: atom_id res chain seq x y z
N MET A 1 -16.41 -10.33 -3.09
CA MET A 1 -15.10 -11.00 -3.27
C MET A 1 -14.32 -10.20 -4.28
N ILE A 2 -12.99 -10.11 -4.14
CA ILE A 2 -12.11 -9.47 -5.13
C ILE A 2 -11.37 -10.50 -6.01
N SER A 3 -11.25 -11.73 -5.53
CA SER A 3 -10.78 -12.92 -6.24
C SER A 3 -11.31 -14.17 -5.53
N ASP A 4 -11.02 -15.36 -6.07
CA ASP A 4 -11.39 -16.63 -5.46
C ASP A 4 -10.81 -16.75 -4.05
N GLY A 5 -11.69 -16.88 -3.06
CA GLY A 5 -11.31 -17.01 -1.65
C GLY A 5 -10.85 -15.71 -0.97
N VAL A 6 -10.85 -14.55 -1.64
CA VAL A 6 -10.49 -13.26 -1.03
C VAL A 6 -11.68 -12.28 -1.03
N SER A 7 -12.12 -11.92 0.18
CA SER A 7 -13.21 -10.98 0.43
C SER A 7 -12.73 -9.54 0.61
N LEU A 8 -13.66 -8.58 0.63
CA LEU A 8 -13.35 -7.20 1.02
C LEU A 8 -13.01 -7.09 2.51
N LEU A 9 -13.54 -7.99 3.34
CA LEU A 9 -13.20 -8.06 4.77
C LEU A 9 -11.74 -8.49 4.97
N ASP A 10 -11.21 -9.38 4.12
CA ASP A 10 -9.80 -9.77 4.15
C ASP A 10 -8.88 -8.58 3.89
N LEU A 11 -9.30 -7.64 3.02
CA LEU A 11 -8.57 -6.38 2.82
C LEU A 11 -8.60 -5.50 4.07
N CYS A 12 -9.75 -5.39 4.72
CA CYS A 12 -9.94 -4.52 5.89
C CYS A 12 -9.22 -5.04 7.15
N THR A 13 -9.03 -6.35 7.26
CA THR A 13 -8.40 -7.00 8.42
C THR A 13 -6.92 -7.32 8.22
N SER A 14 -6.39 -7.11 7.01
CA SER A 14 -5.00 -7.38 6.68
C SER A 14 -4.11 -6.14 6.83
N ARG A 15 -2.81 -6.39 7.06
CA ARG A 15 -1.79 -5.33 7.03
C ARG A 15 -1.56 -4.83 5.60
N PRO A 16 -1.12 -3.57 5.40
CA PRO A 16 -0.93 -3.00 4.08
C PRO A 16 -0.08 -3.83 3.11
N GLU A 17 0.95 -4.53 3.60
CA GLU A 17 1.80 -5.42 2.78
C GLU A 17 1.00 -6.60 2.21
N LYS A 18 0.16 -7.21 3.06
CA LYS A 18 -0.71 -8.31 2.65
C LYS A 18 -1.82 -7.81 1.73
N VAL A 19 -2.39 -6.64 2.03
CA VAL A 19 -3.37 -5.98 1.15
C VAL A 19 -2.77 -5.77 -0.24
N PHE A 20 -1.58 -5.18 -0.34
CA PHE A 20 -0.91 -4.97 -1.63
C PHE A 20 -0.78 -6.28 -2.44
N LYS A 21 -0.33 -7.36 -1.78
CA LYS A 21 -0.22 -8.67 -2.43
C LYS A 21 -1.57 -9.16 -2.96
N LEU A 22 -2.62 -9.10 -2.13
CA LEU A 22 -3.97 -9.52 -2.53
C LEU A 22 -4.52 -8.67 -3.69
N LEU A 23 -4.25 -7.36 -3.70
CA LEU A 23 -4.67 -6.49 -4.80
C LEU A 23 -3.98 -6.83 -6.12
N ASN A 24 -2.68 -7.16 -6.10
CA ASN A 24 -1.94 -7.56 -7.30
C ASN A 24 -2.41 -8.91 -7.88
N GLU A 25 -2.93 -9.79 -7.04
CA GLU A 25 -3.41 -11.13 -7.41
C GLU A 25 -4.92 -11.17 -7.71
N SER A 26 -5.59 -10.01 -7.79
CA SER A 26 -7.06 -9.93 -7.88
C SER A 26 -7.57 -8.96 -8.94
N ASN A 27 -8.87 -9.04 -9.25
CA ASN A 27 -9.57 -8.10 -10.13
C ASN A 27 -10.27 -6.98 -9.33
N TYR A 28 -9.62 -6.50 -8.27
CA TYR A 28 -10.22 -5.54 -7.33
C TYR A 28 -10.77 -4.28 -8.02
N LYS A 29 -10.10 -3.80 -9.08
CA LYS A 29 -10.53 -2.61 -9.84
C LYS A 29 -11.92 -2.78 -10.42
N SER A 30 -12.21 -3.94 -11.01
CA SER A 30 -13.55 -4.21 -11.56
C SER A 30 -14.61 -4.25 -10.46
N VAL A 31 -14.29 -4.82 -9.31
CA VAL A 31 -15.22 -4.92 -8.17
C VAL A 31 -15.51 -3.55 -7.57
N MET A 32 -14.50 -2.71 -7.39
CA MET A 32 -14.66 -1.38 -6.79
C MET A 32 -15.28 -0.36 -7.74
N ASN A 33 -15.08 -0.51 -9.06
CA ASN A 33 -15.69 0.33 -10.08
C ASN A 33 -17.13 -0.09 -10.41
N ALA A 34 -17.62 -1.22 -9.89
CA ALA A 34 -18.98 -1.65 -10.13
C ALA A 34 -19.97 -0.70 -9.45
N GLU A 35 -21.05 -0.34 -10.14
CA GLU A 35 -22.10 0.54 -9.61
C GLU A 35 -22.69 -0.01 -8.30
N LEU A 36 -22.80 -1.33 -8.21
CA LEU A 36 -23.27 -2.05 -7.03
C LEU A 36 -22.34 -1.97 -5.82
N TYR A 37 -21.06 -1.63 -5.98
CA TYR A 37 -20.13 -1.55 -4.85
C TYR A 37 -20.54 -0.42 -3.89
N LYS A 38 -20.72 0.79 -4.42
CA LYS A 38 -21.09 1.95 -3.59
C LYS A 38 -22.49 1.82 -3.01
N SER A 39 -23.41 1.15 -3.69
CA SER A 39 -24.76 0.92 -3.14
C SER A 39 -24.75 -0.15 -2.04
N ASN A 40 -24.08 -1.29 -2.26
CA ASN A 40 -24.04 -2.40 -1.30
C ASN A 40 -23.21 -2.08 -0.05
N PHE A 41 -22.20 -1.22 -0.19
CA PHE A 41 -21.28 -0.88 0.89
C PHE A 41 -21.35 0.60 1.27
N LYS A 42 -22.48 1.28 1.08
CA LYS A 42 -22.61 2.75 1.23
C LYS A 42 -21.89 3.34 2.46
N PHE A 43 -21.95 2.69 3.62
CA PHE A 43 -21.32 3.15 4.85
C PHE A 43 -19.87 2.69 5.05
N MET A 44 -19.45 1.65 4.33
CA MET A 44 -18.14 1.01 4.46
C MET A 44 -17.23 1.27 3.26
N ALA A 45 -17.75 1.79 2.15
CA ALA A 45 -17.02 1.97 0.90
C ALA A 45 -15.78 2.83 1.13
N ASP A 46 -15.91 3.96 1.82
CA ASP A 46 -14.77 4.83 2.12
C ASP A 46 -13.72 4.15 3.01
N ILE A 47 -14.15 3.29 3.93
CA ILE A 47 -13.25 2.52 4.80
C ILE A 47 -12.47 1.50 3.94
N ILE A 48 -13.18 0.74 3.11
CA ILE A 48 -12.60 -0.25 2.20
C ILE A 48 -11.62 0.44 1.23
N ASP A 49 -12.04 1.55 0.63
CA ASP A 49 -11.21 2.39 -0.26
C ASP A 49 -9.95 2.87 0.44
N GLY A 50 -10.05 3.23 1.72
CA GLY A 50 -8.92 3.58 2.57
C GLY A 50 -7.93 2.42 2.76
N HIS A 51 -8.42 1.21 2.99
CA HIS A 51 -7.57 0.02 3.10
C HIS A 51 -6.88 -0.31 1.77
N VAL A 52 -7.62 -0.25 0.66
CA VAL A 52 -7.08 -0.46 -0.69
C VAL A 52 -5.98 0.57 -0.99
N THR A 53 -6.27 1.85 -0.76
CA THR A 53 -5.32 2.95 -0.92
C THR A 53 -4.07 2.74 -0.08
N LYS A 54 -4.20 2.36 1.19
CA LYS A 54 -3.05 2.05 2.07
C LYS A 54 -2.18 0.92 1.51
N GLY A 55 -2.78 -0.14 0.97
CA GLY A 55 -2.06 -1.23 0.32
C GLY A 55 -1.32 -0.78 -0.95
N LEU A 56 -1.98 -0.02 -1.82
CA LEU A 56 -1.34 0.50 -3.04
C LEU A 56 -0.18 1.44 -2.73
N ILE A 57 -0.34 2.35 -1.78
CA ILE A 57 0.73 3.24 -1.30
C ILE A 57 1.88 2.42 -0.71
N ARG A 58 1.58 1.34 0.02
CA ARG A 58 2.62 0.45 0.56
C ARG A 58 3.44 -0.17 -0.56
N GLY A 59 2.79 -0.69 -1.59
CA GLY A 59 3.48 -1.22 -2.78
C GLY A 59 4.37 -0.19 -3.46
N PHE A 60 3.86 1.03 -3.67
CA PHE A 60 4.64 2.14 -4.22
C PHE A 60 5.89 2.43 -3.39
N PHE A 61 5.76 2.54 -2.06
CA PHE A 61 6.90 2.83 -1.21
C PHE A 61 7.91 1.67 -1.12
N LEU A 62 7.47 0.41 -1.11
CA LEU A 62 8.40 -0.73 -1.11
C LEU A 62 9.31 -0.72 -2.35
N THR A 63 8.82 -0.21 -3.47
CA THR A 63 9.60 -0.08 -4.72
C THR A 63 10.52 1.14 -4.71
N MET A 64 9.99 2.32 -4.35
CA MET A 64 10.73 3.59 -4.53
C MET A 64 11.62 3.97 -3.33
N SER A 65 11.21 3.63 -2.11
CA SER A 65 11.86 4.12 -0.89
C SER A 65 13.28 3.62 -0.65
N PRO A 66 13.70 2.41 -1.09
CA PRO A 66 15.09 1.98 -0.89
C PRO A 66 16.11 2.92 -1.54
N GLU A 67 15.82 3.44 -2.73
CA GLU A 67 16.69 4.40 -3.41
C GLU A 67 16.76 5.73 -2.63
N PHE A 68 15.62 6.23 -2.14
CA PHE A 68 15.59 7.43 -1.32
C PHE A 68 16.37 7.25 -0.01
N LEU A 69 16.25 6.09 0.65
CA LEU A 69 17.02 5.79 1.85
C LEU A 69 18.52 5.67 1.58
N HIS A 70 18.89 5.08 0.44
CA HIS A 70 20.28 5.04 -0.01
C HIS A 70 20.83 6.45 -0.27
N ARG A 71 20.04 7.40 -0.75
CA ARG A 71 20.48 8.81 -0.89
C ARG A 71 20.66 9.54 0.44
N LEU A 72 19.96 9.12 1.50
CA LEU A 72 20.05 9.73 2.83
C LEU A 72 21.16 9.13 3.71
N THR A 73 21.68 7.97 3.34
CA THR A 73 22.57 7.15 4.18
C THR A 73 23.71 6.58 3.33
N ASN A 74 24.66 5.89 3.95
CA ASN A 74 25.69 5.12 3.23
C ASN A 74 25.47 3.61 3.39
N LEU A 75 24.21 3.19 3.56
CA LEU A 75 23.87 1.80 3.81
C LEU A 75 23.87 0.99 2.49
N PRO A 76 24.27 -0.30 2.53
CA PRO A 76 24.12 -1.20 1.38
C PRO A 76 22.66 -1.35 0.96
N ASP A 77 22.42 -1.59 -0.33
CA ASP A 77 21.07 -1.71 -0.90
C ASP A 77 20.18 -2.72 -0.17
N LEU A 78 20.76 -3.87 0.20
CA LEU A 78 20.03 -4.91 0.94
C LEU A 78 19.57 -4.43 2.33
N CYS A 79 20.37 -3.60 3.00
CA CYS A 79 19.99 -2.98 4.26
C CYS A 79 18.84 -1.99 4.05
N CYS A 80 18.92 -1.16 3.01
CA CYS A 80 17.85 -0.21 2.66
C CYS A 80 16.52 -0.92 2.37
N ILE A 81 16.56 -1.98 1.56
CA ILE A 81 15.39 -2.82 1.24
C ILE A 81 14.77 -3.40 2.52
N ASN A 82 15.60 -3.89 3.45
CA ASN A 82 15.11 -4.49 4.68
C ASN A 82 14.54 -3.45 5.64
N ILE A 83 15.16 -2.28 5.79
CA ILE A 83 14.64 -1.19 6.63
C ILE A 83 13.27 -0.72 6.13
N VAL A 84 13.13 -0.49 4.82
CA VAL A 84 11.89 -0.01 4.21
C VAL A 84 10.71 -0.96 4.48
N LYS A 85 10.95 -2.28 4.59
CA LYS A 85 9.91 -3.26 4.97
C LYS A 85 9.39 -3.10 6.40
N TYR A 86 10.12 -2.45 7.30
CA TYR A 86 9.68 -2.25 8.69
C TYR A 86 9.09 -0.86 8.95
N LEU A 87 9.33 0.10 8.06
CA LEU A 87 8.78 1.45 8.17
C LEU A 87 7.31 1.49 7.74
N LYS A 88 6.51 2.31 8.45
CA LYS A 88 5.12 2.58 8.07
C LYS A 88 5.07 3.51 6.85
N ASN A 89 3.91 3.57 6.19
CA ASN A 89 3.73 4.45 5.03
C ASN A 89 4.01 5.92 5.37
N GLU A 90 3.66 6.37 6.57
CA GLU A 90 3.88 7.73 7.05
C GLU A 90 5.38 8.02 7.26
N ASP A 91 6.13 7.05 7.77
CA ASP A 91 7.58 7.14 7.95
C ASP A 91 8.28 7.23 6.59
N LEU A 92 7.86 6.38 5.64
CA LEU A 92 8.38 6.35 4.27
C LEU A 92 8.08 7.65 3.52
N LEU A 93 6.86 8.19 3.65
CA LEU A 93 6.52 9.49 3.10
C LEU A 93 7.42 10.60 3.67
N SER A 94 7.63 10.61 4.98
CA SER A 94 8.46 11.60 5.66
C SER A 94 9.93 11.51 5.21
N MET A 95 10.43 10.28 5.05
CA MET A 95 11.75 10.01 4.51
C MET A 95 11.90 10.52 3.07
N CYS A 96 10.96 10.20 2.18
CA CYS A 96 10.98 10.66 0.79
C CYS A 96 10.94 12.20 0.71
N LYS A 97 10.09 12.85 1.51
CA LYS A 97 10.04 14.32 1.61
C LYS A 97 11.39 14.91 2.06
N SER A 98 12.08 14.24 2.98
CA SER A 98 13.39 14.69 3.48
C SER A 98 14.47 14.65 2.41
N VAL A 99 14.37 13.77 1.40
CA VAL A 99 15.26 13.79 0.23
C VAL A 99 14.92 14.95 -0.69
N ILE A 100 13.65 15.11 -1.04
CA ILE A 100 13.20 16.11 -2.02
C ILE A 100 13.42 17.53 -1.49
N CYS A 101 13.14 17.80 -0.22
CA CYS A 101 13.31 19.13 0.38
C CYS A 101 14.78 19.48 0.71
N LYS A 102 15.71 18.52 0.61
CA LYS A 102 17.15 18.77 0.72
C LYS A 102 17.82 19.02 -0.65
N ALA A 103 17.15 18.71 -1.74
CA ALA A 103 17.65 18.85 -3.11
C ALA A 103 17.39 20.24 -3.68
#